data_AF-A0A2I1HV47-F1
#
_entry.id   AF-A0A2I1HV47-F1
#
_cell.length_a   1.000
_cell.length_b   1.000
_cell.length_c   1.000
_cell.angle_alpha   90.00
_cell.angle_beta   90.00
_cell.angle_gamma   90.00
#
_symmetry.space_group_name_H-M   'P 1'
#
loop_
_entity.id
_entity.type
_entity.pdbx_description
1 polymer ?
#
loop_
_entity_poly.entity_id
_entity_poly.type
_entity_poly.pdbx_seq_one_letter_code
_entity_poly.pdbx_strand_id
1 'polypeptide(L)'
;MWVTKYQIGCEAFRELSNIVKHPDFNPNDVPLSLSTIKQHRNGLPLITFNGYNVNICDYNTPSTSKSFRQAFIFPLKSILFRILSNEQLRKQMYFGPGIYSDDKRELWHGDIWHKSPLFGSTCIQINNVKYNLGEFVEWHGSNSNTETSVYYGRIVGFIIHDKSKQPLVKVEQIINFDSLPRSLKSRQRKNQSHIGMLWMTDKSIIIEPTIIESKIRVWLTDINQPDRYEYFIEEIVYIANGIWTIRSINLRHRHPIEYIQIQDSPRELPIYKFFLDIYIDKFGPF
;
A
#
# COMPACT_ATOMS: atom_id res chain seq x y z
N MET A 1 -26.86 44.40 -8.85
CA MET A 1 -25.95 45.55 -8.62
C MET A 1 -24.53 45.13 -8.30
N TRP A 2 -24.28 44.33 -7.25
CA TRP A 2 -22.91 43.93 -6.86
C TRP A 2 -22.27 42.92 -7.84
N VAL A 3 -22.99 41.85 -8.17
CA VAL A 3 -22.60 40.84 -9.19
C VAL A 3 -22.24 41.48 -10.53
N THR A 4 -23.03 42.44 -10.98
CA THR A 4 -22.86 43.17 -12.24
C THR A 4 -21.69 44.16 -12.20
N LYS A 5 -21.44 44.80 -11.05
CA LYS A 5 -20.37 45.78 -10.86
C LYS A 5 -18.98 45.14 -10.75
N TYR A 6 -18.89 43.92 -10.22
CA TYR A 6 -17.62 43.22 -9.96
C TYR A 6 -17.44 41.93 -10.77
N GLN A 7 -18.33 41.68 -11.74
CA GLN A 7 -18.30 40.49 -12.61
C GLN A 7 -18.16 39.16 -11.85
N ILE A 8 -18.86 39.03 -10.73
CA ILE A 8 -18.82 37.80 -9.92
C ILE A 8 -19.67 36.73 -10.62
N GLY A 9 -19.12 35.55 -10.88
CA GLY A 9 -19.89 34.43 -11.45
C GLY A 9 -21.01 33.96 -10.54
N CYS A 10 -22.12 33.46 -11.11
CA CYS A 10 -23.27 32.98 -10.34
C CYS A 10 -22.91 31.89 -9.31
N GLU A 11 -21.98 30.99 -9.64
CA GLU A 11 -21.52 29.96 -8.70
C GLU A 11 -20.70 30.53 -7.54
N ALA A 12 -19.83 31.50 -7.80
CA ALA A 12 -19.07 32.18 -6.73
C ALA A 12 -20.01 32.94 -5.77
N PHE A 13 -21.08 33.54 -6.29
CA PHE A 13 -22.11 34.14 -5.43
C PHE A 13 -22.86 33.10 -4.59
N ARG A 14 -23.15 31.93 -5.17
CA ARG A 14 -23.84 30.84 -4.48
C ARG A 14 -22.98 30.25 -3.37
N GLU A 15 -21.69 30.00 -3.61
CA GLU A 15 -20.73 29.60 -2.58
C GLU A 15 -20.63 30.62 -1.46
N LEU A 16 -20.51 31.91 -1.79
CA LEU A 16 -20.49 32.98 -0.78
C LEU A 16 -21.77 32.96 0.06
N SER A 17 -22.94 32.80 -0.57
CA SER A 17 -24.21 32.73 0.15
C SER A 17 -24.29 31.48 1.05
N ASN A 18 -23.66 30.37 0.68
CA ASN A 18 -23.60 29.17 1.53
C ASN A 18 -22.69 29.41 2.74
N ILE A 19 -21.52 30.03 2.53
CA ILE A 19 -20.58 30.36 3.61
C ILE A 19 -21.23 31.29 4.64
N VAL A 20 -21.86 32.37 4.18
CA VAL A 20 -22.44 33.39 5.09
C VAL A 20 -23.64 32.86 5.88
N LYS A 21 -24.33 31.84 5.36
CA LYS A 21 -25.46 31.17 6.04
C LYS A 21 -25.04 30.00 6.92
N HIS A 22 -23.76 29.62 6.93
CA HIS A 22 -23.28 28.49 7.72
C HIS A 22 -23.40 28.82 9.23
N PRO A 23 -23.89 27.91 10.08
CA PRO A 23 -24.06 28.18 11.51
C PRO A 23 -22.77 28.57 12.24
N ASP A 24 -21.62 28.08 11.76
CA ASP A 24 -20.31 28.43 12.32
C ASP A 24 -19.72 29.74 11.77
N PHE A 25 -20.41 30.40 10.82
CA PHE A 25 -19.92 31.66 10.26
C PHE A 25 -20.30 32.83 11.18
N ASN A 26 -19.28 33.50 11.72
CA ASN A 26 -19.43 34.72 12.50
C ASN A 26 -19.07 35.94 11.63
N PRO A 27 -20.04 36.82 11.31
CA PRO A 27 -19.78 38.02 10.49
C PRO A 27 -18.72 38.96 11.07
N ASN A 28 -18.52 38.95 12.39
CA ASN A 28 -17.55 39.81 13.06
C ASN A 28 -16.09 39.41 12.78
N ASP A 29 -15.86 38.19 12.30
CA ASP A 29 -14.51 37.70 11.97
C ASP A 29 -14.05 38.13 10.57
N VAL A 30 -14.93 38.78 9.79
CA VAL A 30 -14.61 39.26 8.44
C VAL A 30 -13.92 40.63 8.52
N PRO A 31 -12.62 40.72 8.18
CA PRO A 31 -11.92 42.01 8.19
C PRO A 31 -12.46 42.95 7.09
N LEU A 32 -12.83 44.16 7.50
CA LEU A 32 -13.37 45.20 6.60
C LEU A 32 -12.29 45.93 5.79
N SER A 33 -11.02 45.80 6.17
CA SER A 33 -9.91 46.52 5.55
C SER A 33 -8.95 45.60 4.79
N LEU A 34 -8.49 46.06 3.63
CA LEU A 34 -7.51 45.33 2.82
C LEU A 34 -6.15 45.19 3.53
N SER A 35 -5.78 46.16 4.38
CA SER A 35 -4.54 46.10 5.17
C SER A 35 -4.62 44.98 6.21
N THR A 36 -5.74 44.84 6.91
CA THR A 36 -5.96 43.72 7.85
C THR A 36 -5.94 42.38 7.12
N ILE A 37 -6.57 42.28 5.94
CA ILE A 37 -6.49 41.06 5.11
C ILE A 37 -5.05 40.72 4.74
N LYS A 38 -4.23 41.71 4.36
CA LYS A 38 -2.81 41.52 4.04
C LYS A 38 -1.99 41.11 5.28
N GLN A 39 -2.31 41.63 6.46
CA GLN A 39 -1.68 41.20 7.70
C GLN A 39 -2.06 39.76 8.05
N HIS A 40 -3.33 39.39 7.93
CA HIS A 40 -3.78 38.00 8.12
C HIS A 40 -3.09 37.05 7.14
N ARG A 41 -2.92 37.48 5.87
CA ARG A 41 -2.16 36.70 4.87
C ARG A 41 -0.74 36.38 5.32
N ASN A 42 -0.07 37.28 6.03
CA ASN A 42 1.29 37.04 6.52
C ASN A 42 1.32 35.98 7.64
N GLY A 43 0.21 35.78 8.35
CA GLY A 43 0.05 34.70 9.33
C GLY A 43 -0.48 33.39 8.74
N LEU A 44 -0.98 33.41 7.49
CA LEU A 44 -1.38 32.18 6.81
C LEU A 44 -0.12 31.36 6.48
N PRO A 45 -0.12 30.05 6.72
CA PRO A 45 1.07 29.21 6.55
C PRO A 45 1.39 28.91 5.08
N LEU A 46 1.29 29.88 4.15
CA LEU A 46 1.42 29.71 2.70
C LEU A 46 2.72 28.97 2.28
N ILE A 47 2.62 28.07 1.29
CA ILE A 47 3.80 27.36 0.76
C ILE A 47 4.55 28.33 -0.15
N THR A 48 5.87 28.41 0.02
CA THR A 48 6.73 29.08 -0.96
C THR A 48 6.75 28.27 -2.25
N PHE A 49 6.56 28.96 -3.38
CA PHE A 49 6.66 28.37 -4.71
C PHE A 49 7.77 29.06 -5.48
N ASN A 50 8.32 28.34 -6.45
CA ASN A 50 9.22 28.92 -7.44
C ASN A 50 8.43 29.19 -8.72
N GLY A 51 8.62 30.39 -9.27
CA GLY A 51 8.07 30.75 -10.57
C GLY A 51 9.08 30.48 -11.67
N TYR A 52 8.66 29.76 -12.72
CA TYR A 52 9.46 29.53 -13.92
C TYR A 52 8.68 29.97 -15.15
N ASN A 53 9.38 30.54 -16.13
CA ASN A 53 8.78 30.80 -17.42
C ASN A 53 8.83 29.51 -18.25
N VAL A 54 7.67 29.00 -18.63
CA VAL A 54 7.52 27.82 -19.48
C VAL A 54 7.09 28.29 -20.86
N ASN A 55 7.81 27.84 -21.88
CA ASN A 55 7.44 28.14 -23.27
C ASN A 55 6.12 27.46 -23.61
N ILE A 56 5.21 28.22 -24.19
CA ILE A 56 3.95 27.68 -24.69
C ILE A 56 4.23 27.12 -26.08
N CYS A 57 3.75 25.91 -26.37
CA CYS A 57 3.83 25.37 -27.71
C CYS A 57 2.94 26.21 -28.63
N ASP A 58 3.47 26.65 -29.78
CA ASP A 58 2.76 27.46 -30.78
C ASP A 58 1.73 26.64 -31.59
N TYR A 59 1.70 25.32 -31.40
CA TYR A 59 0.78 24.43 -32.09
C TYR A 59 -0.63 24.57 -31.47
N ASN A 60 -1.55 25.17 -32.22
CA ASN A 60 -2.95 25.49 -31.84
C ASN A 60 -3.13 26.60 -30.78
N THR A 61 -2.15 27.47 -30.60
CA THR A 61 -2.26 28.66 -29.74
C THR A 61 -2.55 29.91 -30.59
N PRO A 62 -3.47 30.80 -30.16
CA PRO A 62 -3.72 32.05 -30.87
C PRO A 62 -2.43 32.87 -30.99
N SER A 63 -2.19 33.47 -32.15
CA SER A 63 -1.01 34.34 -32.42
C SER A 63 -0.90 35.56 -31.51
N THR A 64 -1.95 35.88 -30.76
CA THR A 64 -1.97 36.93 -29.73
C THR A 64 -1.50 36.45 -28.35
N SER A 65 -1.22 35.15 -28.20
CA SER A 65 -0.78 34.55 -26.93
C SER A 65 0.70 34.84 -26.67
N LYS A 66 1.06 35.02 -25.40
CA LYS A 66 2.47 35.19 -25.01
C LYS A 66 3.25 33.90 -25.29
N SER A 67 4.49 34.02 -25.75
CA SER A 67 5.39 32.88 -26.01
C SER A 67 5.79 32.10 -24.75
N PHE A 68 5.58 32.69 -23.57
CA PHE A 68 5.84 32.08 -22.28
C PHE A 68 4.69 32.32 -21.31
N ARG A 69 4.45 31.33 -20.43
CA ARG A 69 3.56 31.44 -19.27
C ARG A 69 4.36 31.19 -18.00
N GLN A 70 4.00 31.92 -16.94
CA GLN A 70 4.57 31.63 -15.63
C GLN A 70 3.91 30.37 -15.07
N ALA A 71 4.71 29.34 -14.83
CA ALA A 71 4.33 28.17 -14.07
C ALA A 71 4.84 28.30 -12.64
N PHE A 72 4.03 27.86 -11.69
CA PHE A 72 4.39 27.85 -10.28
C PHE A 72 4.60 26.41 -9.84
N ILE A 73 5.79 26.11 -9.35
CA ILE A 73 6.15 24.79 -8.84
C ILE A 73 6.28 24.88 -7.33
N PHE A 74 5.55 24.01 -6.64
CA PHE A 74 5.68 23.82 -5.21
C PHE A 74 6.65 22.66 -4.96
N PRO A 75 7.82 22.89 -4.34
CA PRO A 75 8.75 21.81 -4.07
C PRO A 75 8.09 20.74 -3.19
N LEU A 76 8.15 19.47 -3.59
CA LEU A 76 7.57 18.36 -2.83
C LEU A 76 8.04 18.36 -1.37
N LYS A 77 9.33 18.65 -1.14
CA LYS A 77 9.89 18.79 0.21
C LYS A 77 9.14 19.84 1.05
N SER A 78 8.78 20.98 0.47
CA SER A 78 8.05 22.04 1.15
C SER A 78 6.61 21.64 1.45
N ILE A 79 5.96 20.93 0.53
CA ILE A 79 4.62 20.37 0.73
C ILE A 79 4.64 19.37 1.89
N LEU A 80 5.53 18.37 1.84
CA LEU A 80 5.67 17.35 2.88
C LEU A 80 6.02 17.97 4.23
N PHE A 81 6.99 18.89 4.28
CA PHE A 81 7.35 19.59 5.51
C PHE A 81 6.14 20.28 6.13
N ARG A 82 5.39 21.07 5.34
CA ARG A 82 4.22 21.79 5.84
C ARG A 82 3.13 20.84 6.37
N ILE A 83 2.86 19.77 5.62
CA ILE A 83 1.87 18.76 6.00
C ILE A 83 2.27 18.12 7.34
N LEU A 84 3.55 17.76 7.51
CA LEU A 84 4.07 17.15 8.73
C LEU A 84 4.16 18.12 9.91
N SER A 85 4.38 19.41 9.65
CA SER A 85 4.37 20.47 10.67
C SER A 85 2.96 20.80 11.16
N ASN A 86 1.91 20.38 10.45
CA ASN A 86 0.53 20.58 10.89
C ASN A 86 0.12 19.47 11.88
N GLU A 87 0.04 19.79 13.17
CA GLU A 87 -0.33 18.82 14.20
C GLU A 87 -1.71 18.17 14.00
N GLN A 88 -2.68 18.92 13.48
CA GLN A 88 -4.03 18.39 13.27
C GLN A 88 -4.03 17.31 12.17
N LEU A 89 -3.34 17.57 11.06
CA LEU A 89 -3.20 16.61 9.96
C LEU A 89 -2.31 15.44 10.36
N ARG A 90 -1.20 15.71 11.05
CA ARG A 90 -0.25 14.67 11.47
C ARG A 90 -0.91 13.62 12.36
N LYS A 91 -1.86 14.01 13.22
CA LYS A 91 -2.64 13.07 14.06
C LYS A 91 -3.56 12.14 13.26
N GLN A 92 -3.92 12.51 12.03
CA GLN A 92 -4.76 11.71 11.14
C GLN A 92 -3.94 10.81 10.20
N MET A 93 -2.61 10.98 10.15
CA MET A 93 -1.74 10.18 9.29
C MET A 93 -1.41 8.83 9.89
N TYR A 94 -1.28 7.84 9.02
CA TYR A 94 -0.94 6.48 9.40
C TYR A 94 0.47 6.10 8.93
N PHE A 95 1.33 5.76 9.89
CA PHE A 95 2.72 5.30 9.64
C PHE A 95 2.98 3.91 10.24
N GLY A 96 1.93 3.19 10.61
CA GLY A 96 2.00 1.88 11.25
C GLY A 96 2.09 0.70 10.26
N PRO A 97 2.06 -0.53 10.78
CA PRO A 97 2.02 -1.75 9.96
C PRO A 97 0.75 -1.83 9.11
N GLY A 98 0.63 -2.80 8.20
CA GLY A 98 -0.65 -2.99 7.50
C GLY A 98 -1.81 -3.22 8.47
N ILE A 99 -3.00 -2.68 8.18
CA ILE A 99 -4.20 -2.97 8.96
C ILE A 99 -5.04 -3.98 8.18
N TYR A 100 -5.49 -5.03 8.86
CA TYR A 100 -6.54 -5.88 8.37
C TYR A 100 -7.91 -5.37 8.84
N SER A 101 -8.79 -5.11 7.89
CA SER A 101 -10.18 -4.74 8.11
C SER A 101 -11.05 -5.45 7.07
N ASP A 102 -12.22 -5.93 7.50
CA ASP A 102 -13.23 -6.47 6.59
C ASP A 102 -13.79 -5.37 5.68
N ASP A 103 -13.83 -4.13 6.16
CA ASP A 103 -14.23 -2.95 5.41
C ASP A 103 -13.00 -2.12 5.01
N LYS A 104 -12.51 -2.37 3.80
CA LYS A 104 -11.29 -1.75 3.26
C LYS A 104 -11.61 -0.36 2.71
N ARG A 105 -11.17 0.69 3.41
CA ARG A 105 -11.39 2.09 3.01
C ARG A 105 -10.14 2.91 2.70
N GLU A 106 -8.97 2.39 3.07
CA GLU A 106 -7.73 3.16 3.13
C GLU A 106 -6.58 2.34 2.55
N LEU A 107 -5.50 3.01 2.14
CA LEU A 107 -4.35 2.36 1.50
C LEU A 107 -3.70 1.29 2.38
N TRP A 108 -3.61 1.52 3.69
CA TRP A 108 -3.03 0.57 4.65
C TRP A 108 -3.92 -0.67 4.90
N HIS A 109 -5.16 -0.69 4.38
CA HIS A 109 -5.99 -1.89 4.30
C HIS A 109 -5.69 -2.77 3.07
N GLY A 110 -4.94 -2.23 2.11
CA GLY A 110 -4.64 -2.88 0.84
C GLY A 110 -3.42 -3.79 0.87
N ASP A 111 -3.44 -4.77 -0.02
CA ASP A 111 -2.38 -5.79 -0.16
C ASP A 111 -1.00 -5.19 -0.47
N ILE A 112 -0.96 -4.08 -1.23
CA ILE A 112 0.29 -3.39 -1.58
C ILE A 112 1.01 -2.92 -0.31
N TRP A 113 0.29 -2.37 0.66
CA TRP A 113 0.87 -1.92 1.93
C TRP A 113 1.37 -3.10 2.76
N HIS A 114 0.58 -4.18 2.81
CA HIS A 114 0.88 -5.37 3.61
C HIS A 114 2.13 -6.11 3.11
N LYS A 115 2.26 -6.26 1.79
CA LYS A 115 3.35 -7.01 1.14
C LYS A 115 4.62 -6.19 0.94
N SER A 116 4.55 -4.86 1.06
CA SER A 116 5.71 -4.01 0.80
C SER A 116 6.66 -3.96 2.00
N PRO A 117 7.93 -4.37 1.85
CA PRO A 117 8.95 -4.19 2.88
C PRO A 117 9.26 -2.71 3.14
N LEU A 118 8.88 -1.82 2.22
CA LEU A 118 9.04 -0.38 2.38
C LEU A 118 7.97 0.22 3.27
N PHE A 119 6.80 -0.40 3.45
CA PHE A 119 5.70 0.18 4.22
C PHE A 119 5.33 -0.69 5.43
N GLY A 120 5.09 -1.97 5.19
CA GLY A 120 4.79 -2.94 6.23
C GLY A 120 5.99 -3.27 7.11
N SER A 121 5.70 -3.95 8.22
CA SER A 121 6.74 -4.57 9.03
C SER A 121 7.43 -5.68 8.23
N THR A 122 8.72 -5.89 8.47
CA THR A 122 9.53 -6.89 7.76
C THR A 122 9.81 -8.14 8.59
N CYS A 123 9.51 -8.10 9.89
CA CYS A 123 9.63 -9.24 10.78
C CYS A 123 8.66 -9.16 11.96
N ILE A 124 8.43 -10.31 12.60
CA ILE A 124 7.73 -10.47 13.87
C ILE A 124 8.50 -11.45 14.77
N GLN A 125 8.39 -11.31 16.08
CA GLN A 125 8.93 -12.28 17.05
C GLN A 125 7.79 -13.12 17.61
N ILE A 126 7.89 -14.44 17.49
CA ILE A 126 6.91 -15.43 17.97
C ILE A 126 7.69 -16.45 18.78
N ASN A 127 7.34 -16.65 20.05
CA ASN A 127 8.03 -17.60 20.95
C ASN A 127 9.56 -17.47 20.93
N ASN A 128 10.08 -16.24 20.95
CA ASN A 128 11.51 -15.89 20.84
C ASN A 128 12.21 -16.26 19.51
N VAL A 129 11.46 -16.71 18.51
CA VAL A 129 11.95 -16.91 17.15
C VAL A 129 11.54 -15.72 16.29
N LYS A 130 12.52 -15.12 15.60
CA LYS A 130 12.27 -14.03 14.64
C LYS A 130 11.84 -14.62 13.31
N TYR A 131 10.67 -14.26 12.81
CA TYR A 131 10.16 -14.61 11.49
C TYR A 131 10.23 -13.39 10.58
N ASN A 132 10.73 -13.58 9.36
CA ASN A 132 10.90 -12.51 8.38
C ASN A 132 9.93 -12.66 7.21
N LEU A 133 9.66 -11.53 6.56
CA LEU A 133 8.88 -11.47 5.33
C LEU A 133 9.53 -12.34 4.24
N GLY A 134 8.73 -13.15 3.56
CA GLY A 134 9.18 -14.06 2.51
C GLY A 134 9.63 -15.44 2.99
N GLU A 135 9.80 -15.67 4.30
CA GLU A 135 10.09 -17.00 4.86
C GLU A 135 8.89 -17.94 4.75
N PHE A 136 9.18 -19.24 4.74
CA PHE A 136 8.16 -20.29 4.71
C PHE A 136 7.95 -20.87 6.10
N VAL A 137 6.70 -21.18 6.41
CA VAL A 137 6.27 -21.69 7.70
C VAL A 137 5.31 -22.85 7.52
N GLU A 138 5.27 -23.68 8.56
CA GLU A 138 4.24 -24.69 8.73
C GLU A 138 3.46 -24.46 10.03
N TRP A 139 2.22 -24.92 10.03
CA TRP A 139 1.36 -24.94 11.20
C TRP A 139 0.40 -26.12 11.13
N HIS A 140 -0.09 -26.52 12.29
CA HIS A 140 -1.08 -27.56 12.40
C HIS A 140 -2.48 -26.98 12.62
N GLY A 141 -3.44 -27.43 11.80
CA GLY A 141 -4.84 -27.08 12.02
C GLY A 141 -5.54 -28.12 12.89
N SER A 142 -6.26 -27.66 13.90
CA SER A 142 -7.17 -28.49 14.68
C SER A 142 -8.49 -28.66 13.92
N ASN A 143 -8.50 -29.45 12.85
CA ASN A 143 -9.78 -29.93 12.33
C ASN A 143 -10.24 -31.14 13.15
N SER A 144 -11.51 -31.11 13.55
CA SER A 144 -12.11 -32.08 14.46
C SER A 144 -12.03 -33.50 13.91
N ASN A 145 -11.47 -34.39 14.75
CA ASN A 145 -11.41 -35.84 14.62
C ASN A 145 -10.55 -36.37 13.46
N THR A 146 -9.38 -36.90 13.87
CA THR A 146 -8.40 -37.70 13.12
C THR A 146 -7.49 -36.95 12.15
N GLU A 147 -6.20 -36.98 12.50
CA GLU A 147 -5.03 -36.38 11.84
C GLU A 147 -4.90 -34.85 11.88
N THR A 148 -3.91 -34.40 12.64
CA THR A 148 -3.41 -33.03 12.64
C THR A 148 -2.92 -32.68 11.23
N SER A 149 -3.77 -32.05 10.43
CA SER A 149 -3.40 -31.64 9.07
C SER A 149 -2.28 -30.61 9.16
N VAL A 150 -1.15 -30.88 8.48
CA VAL A 150 -0.06 -29.93 8.31
C VAL A 150 -0.44 -28.96 7.20
N TYR A 151 -0.29 -27.67 7.48
CA TYR A 151 -0.47 -26.59 6.53
C TYR A 151 0.84 -25.87 6.31
N TYR A 152 1.00 -25.33 5.10
CA TYR A 152 2.21 -24.65 4.68
C TYR A 152 1.87 -23.28 4.12
N GLY A 153 2.80 -22.34 4.26
CA GLY A 153 2.60 -21.03 3.69
C GLY A 153 3.88 -20.21 3.64
N ARG A 154 3.85 -19.19 2.79
CA ARG A 154 4.90 -18.18 2.71
C ARG A 154 4.42 -16.91 3.39
N ILE A 155 5.18 -16.38 4.33
CA ILE A 155 4.86 -15.11 4.99
C ILE A 155 4.96 -13.98 3.97
N VAL A 156 3.85 -13.29 3.74
CA VAL A 156 3.77 -12.16 2.79
C VAL A 156 3.34 -10.86 3.43
N GLY A 157 3.09 -10.83 4.73
CA GLY A 157 2.85 -9.58 5.43
C GLY A 157 2.59 -9.77 6.91
N PHE A 158 2.89 -8.74 7.68
CA PHE A 158 2.52 -8.65 9.08
C PHE A 158 1.55 -7.49 9.23
N ILE A 159 0.38 -7.77 9.82
CA ILE A 159 -0.74 -6.83 9.86
C ILE A 159 -1.35 -6.79 11.26
N ILE A 160 -2.12 -5.74 11.55
CA ILE A 160 -2.86 -5.57 12.78
C ILE A 160 -4.35 -5.61 12.47
N HIS A 161 -5.12 -6.40 13.22
CA HIS A 161 -6.58 -6.38 13.10
C HIS A 161 -7.14 -5.04 13.59
N ASP A 162 -7.98 -4.38 12.79
CA ASP A 162 -8.41 -3.01 13.06
C ASP A 162 -9.13 -2.86 14.42
N LYS A 163 -10.04 -3.76 14.76
CA LYS A 163 -10.85 -3.61 15.99
C LYS A 163 -10.12 -4.12 17.24
N SER A 164 -9.55 -5.31 17.14
CA SER A 164 -8.94 -6.02 18.29
C SER A 164 -7.49 -5.62 18.54
N LYS A 165 -6.86 -4.92 17.57
CA LYS A 165 -5.45 -4.53 17.58
C LYS A 165 -4.48 -5.71 17.73
N GLN A 166 -4.94 -6.93 17.45
CA GLN A 166 -4.11 -8.13 17.52
C GLN A 166 -3.17 -8.21 16.31
N PRO A 167 -1.90 -8.60 16.51
CA PRO A 167 -0.98 -8.87 15.41
C PRO A 167 -1.39 -10.15 14.69
N LEU A 168 -1.35 -10.11 13.37
CA LEU A 168 -1.70 -11.22 12.48
C LEU A 168 -0.62 -11.37 11.40
N VAL A 169 -0.55 -12.58 10.84
CA VAL A 169 0.36 -12.89 9.73
C VAL A 169 -0.46 -13.20 8.50
N LYS A 170 -0.16 -12.52 7.39
CA LYS A 170 -0.68 -12.86 6.07
C LYS A 170 0.26 -13.87 5.43
N VAL A 171 -0.28 -15.02 5.02
CA VAL A 171 0.49 -16.08 4.38
C VAL A 171 -0.11 -16.41 3.00
N GLU A 172 0.75 -16.56 1.99
CA GLU A 172 0.39 -17.20 0.72
C GLU A 172 0.30 -18.71 0.97
N GLN A 173 -0.88 -19.27 0.67
CA GLN A 173 -1.19 -20.65 0.98
C GLN A 173 -0.41 -21.59 0.05
N ILE A 174 0.22 -22.59 0.66
CA ILE A 174 0.90 -23.70 -0.01
C ILE A 174 0.18 -24.98 0.40
N ILE A 175 -0.11 -25.84 -0.58
CA ILE A 175 -0.91 -27.04 -0.38
C ILE A 175 -0.08 -28.30 -0.65
N ASN A 176 -0.41 -29.36 0.07
CA ASN A 176 0.12 -30.70 -0.16
C ASN A 176 -0.72 -31.45 -1.21
N PHE A 177 -0.30 -32.69 -1.54
CA PHE A 177 -0.98 -33.52 -2.53
C PHE A 177 -2.44 -33.83 -2.14
N ASP A 178 -2.72 -34.03 -0.86
CA ASP A 178 -4.07 -34.40 -0.41
C ASP A 178 -5.06 -33.25 -0.59
N SER A 179 -4.57 -32.02 -0.46
CA SER A 179 -5.32 -30.79 -0.68
C SER A 179 -5.44 -30.37 -2.15
N LEU A 180 -4.79 -31.08 -3.09
CA LEU A 180 -4.94 -30.79 -4.51
C LEU A 180 -6.37 -31.08 -5.00
N PRO A 181 -6.89 -30.26 -5.94
CA PRO A 181 -8.11 -30.58 -6.66
C PRO A 181 -8.02 -31.95 -7.33
N ARG A 182 -9.12 -32.73 -7.29
CA ARG A 182 -9.17 -34.09 -7.87
C ARG A 182 -8.74 -34.12 -9.34
N SER A 183 -9.07 -33.09 -10.12
CA SER A 183 -8.68 -32.96 -11.53
C SER A 183 -7.17 -32.84 -11.75
N LEU A 184 -6.42 -32.42 -10.74
CA LEU A 184 -4.97 -32.22 -10.81
C LEU A 184 -4.19 -33.38 -10.17
N LYS A 185 -4.85 -34.30 -9.45
CA LYS A 185 -4.18 -35.45 -8.83
C LYS A 185 -3.71 -36.44 -9.91
N SER A 186 -2.43 -36.82 -9.84
CA SER A 186 -1.85 -37.84 -10.71
C SER A 186 -0.87 -38.72 -9.93
N ARG A 187 -0.56 -39.92 -10.44
CA ARG A 187 0.44 -40.80 -9.83
C ARG A 187 1.83 -40.14 -9.78
N GLN A 188 2.17 -39.38 -10.82
CA GLN A 188 3.43 -38.63 -10.87
C GLN A 188 3.50 -37.59 -9.73
N ARG A 189 2.48 -36.75 -9.57
CA ARG A 189 2.42 -35.75 -8.49
C ARG A 189 2.41 -36.39 -7.11
N LYS A 190 1.75 -37.55 -6.97
CA LYS A 190 1.80 -38.34 -5.74
C LYS A 190 3.23 -38.80 -5.45
N ASN A 191 3.96 -39.32 -6.43
CA ASN A 191 5.36 -39.71 -6.22
C ASN A 191 6.24 -38.51 -5.89
N GLN A 192 6.02 -37.37 -6.56
CA GLN A 192 6.74 -36.13 -6.28
C GLN A 192 6.46 -35.59 -4.87
N SER A 193 5.24 -35.73 -4.34
CA SER A 193 4.96 -35.29 -2.97
C SER A 193 5.72 -36.11 -1.92
N HIS A 194 6.01 -37.38 -2.17
CA HIS A 194 6.82 -38.21 -1.26
C HIS A 194 8.28 -37.75 -1.17
N ILE A 195 8.79 -37.06 -2.19
CA ILE A 195 10.14 -36.47 -2.19
C ILE A 195 10.14 -34.99 -1.81
N GLY A 196 9.00 -34.45 -1.33
CA GLY A 196 8.90 -33.09 -0.81
C GLY A 196 8.26 -32.05 -1.75
N MET A 197 7.58 -32.45 -2.83
CA MET A 197 6.87 -31.49 -3.68
C MET A 197 5.64 -30.91 -2.97
N LEU A 198 5.55 -29.58 -2.99
CA LEU A 198 4.38 -28.80 -2.57
C LEU A 198 3.87 -27.94 -3.73
N TRP A 199 2.65 -27.40 -3.61
CA TRP A 199 2.04 -26.54 -4.62
C TRP A 199 1.71 -25.17 -4.06
N MET A 200 2.22 -24.12 -4.70
CA MET A 200 1.86 -22.75 -4.37
C MET A 200 0.45 -22.44 -4.87
N THR A 201 -0.26 -21.52 -4.23
CA THR A 201 -1.55 -21.01 -4.70
C THR A 201 -1.56 -19.50 -4.79
N ASP A 202 -2.48 -18.94 -5.58
CA ASP A 202 -2.70 -17.49 -5.64
C ASP A 202 -3.50 -16.95 -4.43
N LYS A 203 -3.85 -17.82 -3.47
CA LYS A 203 -4.65 -17.45 -2.30
C LYS A 203 -3.76 -17.03 -1.15
N SER A 204 -4.12 -15.91 -0.53
CA SER A 204 -3.56 -15.51 0.76
C SER A 204 -4.60 -15.74 1.85
N ILE A 205 -4.14 -16.21 3.00
CA ILE A 205 -4.96 -16.31 4.21
C ILE A 205 -4.31 -15.51 5.33
N ILE A 206 -5.08 -15.23 6.37
CA ILE A 206 -4.62 -14.52 7.55
C ILE A 206 -4.70 -15.49 8.72
N ILE A 207 -3.61 -15.61 9.45
CA ILE A 207 -3.46 -16.51 10.58
C ILE A 207 -2.96 -15.77 11.80
N GLU A 208 -3.27 -16.31 12.97
CA GLU A 208 -2.67 -15.84 14.21
C GLU A 208 -1.18 -16.25 14.26
N PRO A 209 -0.28 -15.40 14.78
CA PRO A 209 1.13 -15.77 14.89
C PRO A 209 1.35 -17.00 15.78
N THR A 210 0.50 -17.20 16.78
CA THR A 210 0.59 -18.25 17.80
C THR A 210 0.44 -19.66 17.25
N ILE A 211 -0.22 -19.85 16.09
CA ILE A 211 -0.38 -21.17 15.48
C ILE A 211 0.86 -21.58 14.66
N ILE A 212 1.76 -20.64 14.36
CA ILE A 212 2.99 -20.95 13.62
C ILE A 212 3.91 -21.78 14.50
N GLU A 213 4.25 -22.98 14.05
CA GLU A 213 5.07 -23.91 14.82
C GLU A 213 6.54 -23.79 14.47
N SER A 214 6.85 -23.78 13.16
CA SER A 214 8.21 -23.87 12.69
C SER A 214 8.43 -23.14 11.36
N LYS A 215 9.71 -22.86 11.08
CA LYS A 215 10.16 -22.44 9.76
C LYS A 215 10.53 -23.67 8.95
N ILE A 216 10.13 -23.68 7.68
CA ILE A 216 10.51 -24.73 6.73
C ILE A 216 11.36 -24.15 5.61
N ARG A 217 12.17 -25.00 4.98
CA ARG A 217 12.99 -24.60 3.83
C ARG A 217 12.37 -25.10 2.54
N VAL A 218 11.89 -24.16 1.73
CA VAL A 218 11.25 -24.44 0.45
C VAL A 218 12.10 -23.90 -0.69
N TRP A 219 12.47 -24.75 -1.63
CA TRP A 219 13.09 -24.35 -2.89
C TRP A 219 12.01 -24.02 -3.93
N LEU A 220 11.97 -22.77 -4.38
CA LEU A 220 11.20 -22.38 -5.56
C LEU A 220 12.05 -22.67 -6.80
N THR A 221 11.61 -23.53 -7.71
CA THR A 221 12.49 -24.02 -8.79
C THR A 221 12.73 -23.00 -9.91
N ASP A 222 12.11 -21.82 -9.86
CA ASP A 222 12.45 -20.68 -10.73
C ASP A 222 13.70 -19.92 -10.29
N ILE A 223 14.27 -20.24 -9.12
CA ILE A 223 15.52 -19.66 -8.61
C ILE A 223 16.59 -20.74 -8.41
N ASN A 224 17.82 -20.30 -8.21
CA ASN A 224 18.96 -21.18 -7.94
C ASN A 224 18.66 -22.10 -6.75
N GLN A 225 19.01 -23.38 -6.92
CA GLN A 225 18.85 -24.38 -5.88
C GLN A 225 19.64 -24.01 -4.62
N PRO A 226 19.01 -23.96 -3.43
CA PRO A 226 19.70 -23.71 -2.18
C PRO A 226 20.45 -24.97 -1.71
N ASP A 227 21.49 -24.77 -0.88
CA ASP A 227 22.30 -25.87 -0.33
C ASP A 227 21.48 -26.88 0.49
N ARG A 228 20.40 -26.42 1.13
CA ARG A 228 19.51 -27.24 1.96
C ARG A 228 18.07 -26.79 1.79
N TYR A 229 17.20 -27.73 1.43
CA TYR A 229 15.74 -27.57 1.44
C TYR A 229 15.08 -28.86 1.88
N GLU A 230 13.88 -28.74 2.43
CA GLU A 230 13.02 -29.86 2.84
C GLU A 230 11.94 -30.13 1.78
N TYR A 231 11.47 -29.06 1.15
CA TYR A 231 10.42 -29.08 0.14
C TYR A 231 10.81 -28.29 -1.09
N PHE A 232 10.12 -28.55 -2.20
CA PHE A 232 10.29 -27.77 -3.42
C PHE A 232 8.95 -27.51 -4.12
N ILE A 233 8.89 -26.44 -4.91
CA ILE A 233 7.68 -26.02 -5.64
C ILE A 233 8.03 -25.76 -7.09
N GLU A 234 7.36 -26.47 -7.99
CA GLU A 234 7.46 -26.30 -9.46
C GLU A 234 6.18 -25.74 -10.09
N GLU A 235 5.05 -25.89 -9.40
CA GLU A 235 3.71 -25.60 -9.94
C GLU A 235 2.94 -24.65 -9.01
N ILE A 236 2.18 -23.75 -9.64
CA ILE A 236 1.20 -22.88 -8.99
C ILE A 236 -0.19 -23.37 -9.38
N VAL A 237 -1.03 -23.64 -8.38
CA VAL A 237 -2.42 -24.07 -8.54
C VAL A 237 -3.35 -22.87 -8.43
N TYR A 238 -4.23 -22.69 -9.41
CA TYR A 238 -5.17 -21.58 -9.46
C TYR A 238 -6.46 -21.97 -10.17
N ILE A 239 -7.46 -21.07 -10.12
CA ILE A 239 -8.73 -21.23 -10.82
C ILE A 239 -8.77 -20.28 -12.01
N ALA A 240 -9.00 -20.81 -13.20
CA ALA A 240 -9.27 -20.05 -14.41
C ALA A 240 -10.63 -20.46 -14.95
N ASN A 241 -11.55 -19.50 -15.14
CA ASN A 241 -12.90 -19.76 -15.65
C ASN A 241 -13.65 -20.86 -14.87
N GLY A 242 -13.49 -20.90 -13.54
CA GLY A 242 -14.12 -21.91 -12.68
C GLY A 242 -13.44 -23.29 -12.70
N ILE A 243 -12.37 -23.47 -13.49
CA ILE A 243 -11.64 -24.72 -13.61
C ILE A 243 -10.30 -24.63 -12.89
N TRP A 244 -10.00 -25.64 -12.08
CA TRP A 244 -8.68 -25.79 -11.47
C TRP A 244 -7.63 -26.11 -12.53
N THR A 245 -6.60 -25.29 -12.58
CA THR A 245 -5.50 -25.38 -13.52
C THR A 245 -4.17 -25.13 -12.82
N ILE A 246 -3.08 -25.33 -13.56
CA ILE A 246 -1.71 -25.14 -13.10
C ILE A 246 -0.94 -24.25 -14.05
N ARG A 247 0.08 -23.58 -13.51
CA ARG A 247 1.12 -22.93 -14.29
C ARG A 247 2.47 -23.15 -13.63
N SER A 248 3.54 -22.98 -14.40
CA SER A 248 4.91 -23.11 -13.88
C SER A 248 5.21 -22.02 -12.85
N ILE A 249 6.04 -22.36 -11.87
CA ILE A 249 6.49 -21.46 -10.80
C ILE A 249 7.23 -20.22 -11.33
N ASN A 250 7.80 -20.27 -12.53
CA ASN A 250 8.43 -19.12 -13.17
C ASN A 250 7.45 -17.98 -13.52
N LEU A 251 6.14 -18.25 -13.51
CA LEU A 251 5.06 -17.28 -13.70
C LEU A 251 4.49 -16.76 -12.36
N ARG A 252 5.17 -17.02 -11.23
CA ARG A 252 4.74 -16.45 -9.95
C ARG A 252 4.97 -14.94 -9.90
N HIS A 253 4.13 -14.26 -9.14
CA HIS A 253 4.45 -12.92 -8.70
C HIS A 253 5.61 -12.99 -7.69
N ARG A 254 6.71 -12.30 -7.97
CA ARG A 254 7.80 -12.19 -6.99
C ARG A 254 7.34 -11.33 -5.83
N HIS A 255 7.62 -11.79 -4.61
CA HIS A 255 7.33 -11.01 -3.43
C HIS A 255 8.25 -9.78 -3.41
N PRO A 256 7.78 -8.57 -3.05
CA PRO A 256 8.59 -7.35 -3.03
C PRO A 256 9.93 -7.48 -2.29
N ILE A 257 9.98 -8.29 -1.23
CA ILE A 257 11.22 -8.59 -0.49
C ILE A 257 12.34 -9.21 -1.35
N GLU A 258 12.00 -9.84 -2.48
CA GLU A 258 12.97 -10.52 -3.35
C GLU A 258 13.72 -9.56 -4.29
N TYR A 259 13.20 -8.35 -4.50
CA TYR A 259 13.77 -7.41 -5.47
C TYR A 259 13.91 -5.98 -4.94
N ILE A 260 13.34 -5.65 -3.79
CA ILE A 260 13.53 -4.35 -3.13
C ILE A 260 14.71 -4.42 -2.18
N GLN A 261 15.70 -3.55 -2.39
CA GLN A 261 16.78 -3.34 -1.43
C GLN A 261 16.29 -2.43 -0.30
N ILE A 262 16.26 -2.96 0.91
CA ILE A 262 15.98 -2.16 2.12
C ILE A 262 17.30 -1.52 2.54
N GLN A 263 17.36 -0.19 2.54
CA GLN A 263 18.49 0.52 3.11
C GLN A 263 18.35 0.53 4.63
N ASP A 264 19.43 0.18 5.34
CA ASP A 264 19.49 0.38 6.77
C ASP A 264 19.36 1.87 7.06
N SER A 265 18.42 2.22 7.93
CA SER A 265 18.25 3.60 8.37
C SER A 265 19.54 4.09 9.04
N PRO A 266 19.94 5.35 8.80
CA PRO A 266 20.82 6.01 9.75
C PRO A 266 20.20 5.84 11.15
N ARG A 267 21.00 5.31 12.08
CA ARG A 267 20.55 5.09 13.45
C ARG A 267 20.08 6.44 14.03
N GLU A 268 18.96 6.43 14.76
CA GLU A 268 18.41 7.53 15.56
C GLU A 268 17.43 8.53 14.92
N LEU A 269 17.11 8.46 13.61
CA LEU A 269 16.09 9.35 13.01
C LEU A 269 14.74 8.65 12.78
N PRO A 270 13.60 9.32 13.05
CA PRO A 270 12.28 8.79 12.70
C PRO A 270 12.13 8.77 11.17
N ILE A 271 11.78 7.60 10.62
CA ILE A 271 11.49 7.44 9.19
C ILE A 271 9.99 7.52 8.97
N TYR A 272 9.57 8.45 8.11
CA TYR A 272 8.20 8.53 7.61
C TYR A 272 8.15 8.06 6.16
N LYS A 273 7.23 7.13 5.89
CA LYS A 273 7.02 6.54 4.57
C LYS A 273 5.73 7.12 3.99
N PHE A 274 5.81 7.69 2.79
CA PHE A 274 4.68 8.32 2.12
C PHE A 274 4.32 7.56 0.85
N PHE A 275 3.02 7.42 0.60
CA PHE A 275 2.50 7.05 -0.70
C PHE A 275 2.09 8.32 -1.43
N LEU A 276 2.63 8.54 -2.64
CA LEU A 276 2.29 9.69 -3.47
C LEU A 276 1.51 9.17 -4.68
N ASP A 277 0.22 9.49 -4.71
CA ASP A 277 -0.62 9.24 -5.89
C ASP A 277 -0.45 10.42 -6.86
N ILE A 278 0.34 10.22 -7.91
CA ILE A 278 0.66 11.26 -8.90
C ILE A 278 -0.34 11.14 -10.05
N TYR A 279 -1.24 12.11 -10.16
CA TYR A 279 -2.13 12.23 -11.31
C TYR A 279 -1.38 12.93 -12.44
N ILE A 280 -1.09 12.17 -13.50
CA ILE A 280 -0.56 12.73 -14.75
C ILE A 280 -1.76 13.08 -15.63
N ASP A 281 -2.07 14.37 -15.72
CA ASP A 281 -3.09 14.86 -16.66
C ASP A 281 -2.47 15.18 -18.04
N LYS A 282 -3.28 15.75 -18.94
CA LYS A 282 -2.87 16.07 -20.33
C LYS A 282 -1.72 17.09 -20.43
N PHE A 283 -1.30 17.71 -19.33
CA PHE A 283 -0.21 18.69 -19.29
C PHE A 283 1.10 18.13 -18.71
N GLY A 284 1.15 16.83 -18.35
CA GLY A 284 2.34 16.14 -17.84
C GLY A 284 2.33 15.93 -16.32
N PRO A 285 3.37 15.29 -15.75
CA PRO A 285 3.49 15.13 -14.30
C PRO A 285 3.80 16.50 -13.65
N PHE A 286 2.96 16.94 -12.70
CA PHE A 286 3.21 18.10 -11.83
C PHE A 286 3.61 17.67 -10.43
#